data_AF-G3B1Q1-F1
#
_entry.id   AF-G3B1Q1-F1
#
_cell.length_a   1.000
_cell.length_b   1.000
_cell.length_c   1.000
_cell.angle_alpha   90.00
_cell.angle_beta   90.00
_cell.angle_gamma   90.00
#
_symmetry.space_group_name_H-M   'P 1'
#
loop_
_entity.id
_entity.type
_entity.pdbx_description
1 polymer ?
#
loop_
_entity_poly.entity_id
_entity_poly.type
_entity_poly.pdbx_seq_one_letter_code
_entity_poly.pdbx_strand_id
1 'polypeptide(L)'
;MNVVKENDLGWYTFFAGDFNSQPFDTPYLSVTSKPVHYSSRAKTVISCSLSFQYSKNRGIKESEAEKNSEDEEEGGNIEKFGKDQPRDPVPESFVATEEQLQLVNAMENLHNNLDVRAISLYSVAYKHVDPKNAGADNERNEPMYSNWAHSWRGLLDYIFVISSWDLSEDYSKKIDSIDELANTENIRLTKLLRLPRGEEMGEEPSGQPRLGQYPSDHFCLMAEVELL
;
A
#
# COMPACT_ATOMS: atom_id res chain seq x y z
N MET A 1 -26.00 15.95 11.56
CA MET A 1 -25.57 15.92 10.14
C MET A 1 -24.36 15.02 10.12
N ASN A 2 -24.48 13.82 9.57
CA ASN A 2 -23.33 12.94 9.41
C ASN A 2 -22.59 13.45 8.17
N VAL A 3 -21.35 13.87 8.39
CA VAL A 3 -20.51 14.56 7.40
C VAL A 3 -20.00 13.59 6.35
N VAL A 4 -19.81 12.32 6.73
CA VAL A 4 -19.54 11.15 5.88
C VAL A 4 -20.54 10.06 6.28
N LYS A 5 -20.95 9.16 5.37
CA LYS A 5 -21.90 8.06 5.66
C LYS A 5 -21.50 7.36 6.96
N GLU A 6 -22.43 7.36 7.93
CA GLU A 6 -22.30 6.67 9.22
C GLU A 6 -21.02 6.96 10.03
N ASN A 7 -20.37 8.10 9.79
CA ASN A 7 -19.21 8.50 10.58
C ASN A 7 -19.64 9.25 11.85
N ASP A 8 -19.56 8.57 12.99
CA ASP A 8 -19.92 9.09 14.32
C ASP A 8 -19.02 10.23 14.81
N LEU A 9 -17.85 10.43 14.19
CA LEU A 9 -16.93 11.52 14.57
C LEU A 9 -17.44 12.90 14.14
N GLY A 10 -18.33 12.97 13.15
CA GLY A 10 -18.87 14.23 12.65
C GLY A 10 -17.86 15.08 11.86
N TRP A 11 -16.78 14.49 11.34
CA TRP A 11 -15.83 15.15 10.43
C TRP A 11 -15.33 14.20 9.33
N TYR A 12 -14.86 14.76 8.21
CA TYR A 12 -14.25 13.99 7.13
C TYR A 12 -12.93 13.35 7.57
N THR A 13 -12.70 12.09 7.20
CA THR A 13 -11.49 11.34 7.57
C THR A 13 -10.71 10.98 6.32
N PHE A 14 -9.54 11.61 6.18
CA PHE A 14 -8.56 11.28 5.15
C PHE A 14 -7.38 10.55 5.78
N PHE A 15 -6.84 9.59 5.04
CA PHE A 15 -5.64 8.86 5.43
C PHE A 15 -4.67 8.81 4.26
N ALA A 16 -3.47 9.38 4.43
CA ALA A 16 -2.54 9.56 3.34
C ALA A 16 -1.10 9.30 3.79
N GLY A 17 -0.27 8.86 2.85
CA GLY A 17 1.15 8.61 3.07
C GLY A 17 1.66 7.39 2.31
N ASP A 18 2.91 7.07 2.59
CA ASP A 18 3.59 5.87 2.09
C ASP A 18 3.07 4.62 2.84
N PHE A 19 2.44 3.73 2.08
CA PHE A 19 1.88 2.46 2.54
C PHE A 19 2.82 1.28 2.39
N ASN A 20 3.98 1.48 1.76
CA ASN A 20 4.96 0.44 1.47
C ASN A 20 4.33 -0.81 0.81
N SER A 21 3.30 -0.59 -0.01
CA SER A 21 2.54 -1.65 -0.67
C SER A 21 1.98 -1.18 -2.00
N GLN A 22 2.10 -2.00 -3.04
CA GLN A 22 1.46 -1.77 -4.34
C GLN A 22 -0.03 -2.14 -4.30
N PRO A 23 -0.84 -1.74 -5.31
CA PRO A 23 -2.29 -1.98 -5.32
C PRO A 23 -2.72 -3.46 -5.32
N PHE A 24 -1.78 -4.39 -5.57
CA PHE A 24 -2.00 -5.82 -5.56
C PHE A 24 -1.40 -6.52 -4.32
N ASP A 25 -0.80 -5.77 -3.40
CA ASP A 25 -0.24 -6.29 -2.15
C ASP A 25 -1.29 -6.30 -1.05
N THR A 26 -1.10 -7.19 -0.07
CA THR A 26 -2.11 -7.42 0.98
C THR A 26 -2.48 -6.17 1.77
N PRO A 27 -1.58 -5.25 2.20
CA PRO A 27 -2.00 -4.07 2.97
C PRO A 27 -2.99 -3.17 2.23
N TYR A 28 -2.75 -2.91 0.94
CA TYR A 28 -3.66 -2.14 0.10
C TYR A 28 -4.99 -2.88 -0.12
N LEU A 29 -4.93 -4.18 -0.49
CA LEU A 29 -6.13 -4.98 -0.72
C LEU A 29 -7.00 -5.09 0.54
N SER A 30 -6.38 -5.23 1.71
CA SER A 30 -7.08 -5.35 3.00
C SER A 30 -7.95 -4.17 3.36
N VAL A 31 -7.62 -2.97 2.88
CA VAL A 31 -8.39 -1.75 3.18
C VAL A 31 -9.31 -1.33 2.03
N THR A 32 -8.97 -1.65 0.78
CA THR A 32 -9.75 -1.20 -0.40
C THR A 32 -10.63 -2.30 -1.02
N SER A 33 -10.24 -3.57 -0.94
CA SER A 33 -10.90 -4.70 -1.60
C SER A 33 -11.77 -5.47 -0.62
N LYS A 34 -12.81 -4.84 -0.08
CA LYS A 34 -13.69 -5.47 0.93
C LYS A 34 -14.87 -6.20 0.29
N PRO A 35 -15.22 -7.44 0.67
CA PRO A 35 -14.43 -8.35 1.50
C PRO A 35 -13.15 -8.77 0.74
N VAL A 36 -12.04 -8.83 1.47
CA VAL A 36 -10.74 -9.21 0.92
C VAL A 36 -10.61 -10.73 0.87
N HIS A 37 -10.02 -11.21 -0.21
CA HIS A 37 -9.57 -12.58 -0.34
C HIS A 37 -8.14 -12.60 -0.87
N TYR A 38 -7.19 -13.08 -0.07
CA TYR A 38 -5.81 -13.17 -0.50
C TYR A 38 -5.63 -14.39 -1.41
N SER A 39 -5.28 -14.12 -2.66
CA SER A 39 -5.03 -15.14 -3.67
C SER A 39 -3.72 -14.88 -4.40
N SER A 40 -3.24 -15.88 -5.14
CA SER A 40 -2.08 -15.76 -6.04
C SER A 40 -0.86 -15.12 -5.35
N ARG A 41 -0.22 -14.11 -5.99
CA ARG A 41 0.96 -13.41 -5.46
C ARG A 41 0.72 -12.84 -4.06
N ALA A 42 -0.42 -12.21 -3.80
CA ALA A 42 -0.71 -11.63 -2.49
C ALA A 42 -0.69 -12.70 -1.38
N LYS A 43 -1.30 -13.88 -1.64
CA LYS A 43 -1.26 -15.03 -0.72
C LYS A 43 0.16 -15.57 -0.53
N THR A 44 0.91 -15.75 -1.62
CA THR A 44 2.30 -16.22 -1.56
C THR A 44 3.17 -15.31 -0.69
N VAL A 45 3.10 -13.99 -0.91
CA VAL A 45 3.92 -13.00 -0.21
C VAL A 45 3.56 -12.90 1.27
N ILE A 46 2.27 -12.82 1.62
CA ILE A 46 1.87 -12.74 3.04
C ILE A 46 2.20 -14.04 3.80
N SER A 47 2.01 -15.20 3.16
CA SER A 47 2.40 -16.48 3.76
C SER A 47 3.91 -16.55 3.98
N CYS A 48 4.71 -16.09 3.01
CA CYS A 48 6.16 -16.02 3.15
C CYS A 48 6.58 -15.08 4.28
N SER A 49 5.93 -13.91 4.39
CA SER A 49 6.21 -12.92 5.42
C SER A 49 6.01 -13.46 6.85
N LEU A 50 5.07 -14.39 7.03
CA LEU A 50 4.84 -15.07 8.32
C LEU A 50 5.92 -16.09 8.71
N SER A 51 6.78 -16.48 7.77
CA SER A 51 7.94 -17.34 8.07
C SER A 51 9.14 -16.56 8.58
N PHE A 52 9.08 -15.23 8.55
CA PHE A 52 10.19 -14.38 8.96
C PHE A 52 10.40 -14.44 10.48
N GLN A 53 11.64 -14.72 10.89
CA GLN A 53 12.03 -14.77 12.29
C GLN A 53 12.78 -13.49 12.65
N TYR A 54 12.17 -12.67 13.52
CA TYR A 54 12.81 -11.47 14.02
C TYR A 54 13.81 -11.81 15.13
N SER A 55 14.95 -11.11 15.14
CA SER A 55 15.94 -11.26 16.22
C SER A 55 15.33 -10.89 17.57
N LYS A 56 15.77 -11.59 18.62
CA LYS A 56 15.32 -11.32 20.01
C LYS A 56 15.85 -9.99 20.56
N ASN A 57 16.75 -9.31 19.86
CA ASN A 57 17.43 -8.08 20.31
C ASN A 57 16.61 -6.79 20.12
N ARG A 58 15.29 -6.88 20.04
CA ARG A 58 14.40 -5.70 20.07
C ARG A 58 14.30 -5.14 21.49
N GLY A 59 15.34 -4.45 21.95
CA GLY A 59 15.24 -3.50 23.08
C GLY A 59 15.94 -3.86 24.41
N ILE A 60 16.92 -4.76 24.45
CA ILE A 60 17.76 -4.90 25.66
C ILE A 60 19.03 -4.07 25.46
N LYS A 61 19.14 -2.96 26.21
CA LYS A 61 20.43 -2.29 26.41
C LYS A 61 21.42 -3.29 26.99
N GLU A 62 22.50 -3.51 26.24
CA GLU A 62 23.83 -3.97 26.64
C GLU A 62 23.95 -4.59 28.05
N SER A 63 24.11 -5.91 28.10
CA SER A 63 25.07 -6.49 29.03
C SER A 63 26.31 -6.89 28.23
N GLU A 64 27.45 -6.35 28.64
CA GLU A 64 28.78 -6.36 28.02
C GLU A 64 29.36 -7.75 27.69
N ALA A 65 28.83 -8.43 26.66
CA ALA A 65 29.50 -9.60 26.10
C ALA A 65 29.13 -9.78 24.63
N GLU A 66 29.98 -9.22 23.76
CA GLU A 66 30.43 -9.76 22.46
C GLU A 66 30.80 -8.61 21.52
N LYS A 67 31.97 -8.02 21.79
CA LYS A 67 32.75 -7.34 20.77
C LYS A 67 33.37 -8.41 19.88
N ASN A 68 32.89 -8.55 18.65
CA ASN A 68 33.69 -8.74 17.43
C ASN A 68 32.81 -9.22 16.26
N SER A 69 32.29 -8.26 15.49
CA SER A 69 32.26 -8.35 14.03
C SER A 69 31.89 -6.97 13.49
N GLU A 70 32.92 -6.18 13.22
CA GLU A 70 32.83 -5.06 12.28
C GLU A 70 32.50 -5.67 10.91
N ASP A 71 31.32 -5.39 10.36
CA ASP A 71 31.03 -5.37 8.91
C ASP A 71 29.58 -4.87 8.66
N GLU A 72 29.49 -3.65 8.11
CA GLU A 72 28.42 -3.08 7.27
C GLU A 72 26.94 -3.21 7.73
N GLU A 73 26.51 -2.29 8.61
CA GLU A 73 25.09 -1.93 8.78
C GLU A 73 24.56 -1.13 7.59
N GLU A 74 24.30 -1.83 6.48
CA GLU A 74 23.40 -1.37 5.43
C GLU A 74 22.02 -2.03 5.65
N GLY A 75 21.12 -1.32 6.34
CA GLY A 75 19.68 -1.62 6.42
C GLY A 75 19.24 -2.81 7.31
N GLY A 76 18.65 -2.47 8.46
CA GLY A 76 17.55 -3.25 9.06
C GLY A 76 17.91 -4.22 10.19
N ASN A 77 17.10 -4.19 11.26
CA ASN A 77 17.03 -5.13 12.39
C ASN A 77 16.66 -6.56 11.95
N ILE A 78 17.48 -7.18 11.11
CA ILE A 78 17.22 -8.45 10.46
C ILE A 78 18.35 -9.41 10.84
N GLU A 79 18.02 -10.62 11.32
CA GLU A 79 19.00 -11.70 11.29
C GLU A 79 19.20 -12.06 9.81
N LYS A 80 20.09 -11.34 9.12
CA LYS A 80 20.19 -11.36 7.65
C LYS A 80 20.30 -12.77 7.04
N PHE A 81 20.66 -13.81 7.79
CA PHE A 81 20.96 -15.13 7.22
C PHE A 81 20.66 -16.33 8.15
N GLY A 82 19.50 -16.38 8.81
CA GLY A 82 19.03 -17.66 9.35
C GLY A 82 18.92 -18.70 8.22
N LYS A 83 19.43 -19.93 8.41
CA LYS A 83 19.47 -20.97 7.35
C LYS A 83 18.10 -21.26 6.72
N ASP A 84 17.02 -21.00 7.46
CA ASP A 84 15.65 -21.29 7.09
C ASP A 84 14.79 -20.02 6.82
N GLN A 85 15.41 -18.85 6.64
CA GLN A 85 14.69 -17.61 6.33
C GLN A 85 14.49 -17.41 4.81
N PRO A 86 13.36 -16.82 4.38
CA PRO A 86 13.18 -16.40 2.99
C PRO A 86 14.26 -15.40 2.57
N ARG A 87 14.87 -15.65 1.40
CA ARG A 87 15.88 -14.75 0.80
C ARG A 87 15.28 -13.69 -0.11
N ASP A 88 14.09 -13.96 -0.62
CA ASP A 88 13.35 -13.08 -1.50
C ASP A 88 12.08 -12.64 -0.76
N PRO A 89 11.87 -11.34 -0.53
CA PRO A 89 10.65 -10.83 0.11
C PRO A 89 9.41 -10.99 -0.78
N VAL A 90 9.58 -11.20 -2.09
CA VAL A 90 8.48 -11.36 -3.05
C VAL A 90 8.69 -12.63 -3.90
N PRO A 91 8.70 -13.82 -3.27
CA PRO A 91 9.03 -15.04 -3.99
C PRO A 91 7.90 -15.41 -4.97
N GLU A 92 8.27 -15.99 -6.13
CA GLU A 92 7.28 -16.49 -7.10
C GLU A 92 6.41 -17.62 -6.52
N SER A 93 6.98 -18.41 -5.60
CA SER A 93 6.27 -19.50 -4.92
C SER A 93 6.76 -19.67 -3.49
N PHE A 94 5.87 -20.10 -2.60
CA PHE A 94 6.17 -20.38 -1.20
C PHE A 94 5.23 -21.48 -0.70
N VAL A 95 5.79 -22.48 -0.01
CA VAL A 95 5.00 -23.56 0.59
C VAL A 95 4.82 -23.25 2.06
N ALA A 96 3.65 -22.70 2.39
CA ALA A 96 3.29 -22.34 3.75
C ALA A 96 3.01 -23.58 4.61
N THR A 97 3.34 -23.50 5.89
CA THR A 97 2.88 -24.48 6.88
C THR A 97 1.39 -24.30 7.16
N GLU A 98 0.76 -25.33 7.72
CA GLU A 98 -0.65 -25.25 8.13
C GLU A 98 -0.91 -24.09 9.10
N GLU A 99 0.00 -23.87 10.06
CA GLU A 99 -0.08 -22.74 11.00
C GLU A 99 -0.02 -21.38 10.29
N GLN A 100 0.89 -21.22 9.32
CA GLN A 100 0.99 -19.99 8.53
C GLN A 100 -0.28 -19.74 7.72
N LEU A 101 -0.86 -20.79 7.12
CA LEU A 101 -2.14 -20.67 6.39
C LEU A 101 -3.29 -20.27 7.31
N GLN A 102 -3.34 -20.81 8.54
CA GLN A 102 -4.33 -20.42 9.54
C GLN A 102 -4.19 -18.95 9.94
N LEU A 103 -2.96 -18.45 10.11
CA LEU A 103 -2.71 -17.03 10.39
C LEU A 103 -3.11 -16.13 9.22
N VAL A 104 -2.85 -16.52 7.97
CA VAL A 104 -3.32 -15.78 6.79
C VAL A 104 -4.85 -15.71 6.76
N ASN A 105 -5.53 -16.82 7.00
CA ASN A 105 -7.00 -16.85 7.06
C ASN A 105 -7.53 -16.01 8.23
N ALA A 106 -6.85 -16.02 9.38
CA ALA A 106 -7.21 -15.17 10.52
C ALA A 106 -7.07 -13.68 10.17
N MET A 107 -6.01 -13.27 9.47
CA MET A 107 -5.82 -11.90 9.00
C MET A 107 -6.89 -11.49 7.98
N GLU A 108 -7.22 -12.35 7.03
CA GLU A 108 -8.31 -12.13 6.06
C GLU A 108 -9.65 -11.91 6.79
N ASN A 109 -9.98 -12.81 7.72
CA ASN A 109 -11.19 -12.70 8.54
C ASN A 109 -11.21 -11.44 9.42
N LEU A 110 -10.08 -11.06 10.02
CA LEU A 110 -10.00 -9.85 10.84
C LEU A 110 -10.33 -8.61 10.00
N HIS A 111 -9.73 -8.47 8.82
CA HIS A 111 -10.03 -7.35 7.94
C HIS A 111 -11.48 -7.39 7.43
N ASN A 112 -12.05 -8.57 7.16
CA ASN A 112 -13.44 -8.69 6.71
C ASN A 112 -14.49 -8.45 7.80
N ASN A 113 -14.08 -8.40 9.07
CA ASN A 113 -14.97 -8.07 10.20
C ASN A 113 -14.90 -6.60 10.63
N LEU A 114 -14.05 -5.79 9.98
CA LEU A 114 -14.03 -4.34 10.20
C LEU A 114 -15.12 -3.69 9.35
N ASP A 115 -15.95 -2.85 9.96
CA ASP A 115 -17.04 -2.08 9.33
C ASP A 115 -16.55 -0.81 8.63
N VAL A 116 -15.31 -0.83 8.14
CA VAL A 116 -14.65 0.31 7.48
C VAL A 116 -13.85 -0.13 6.27
N ARG A 117 -13.78 0.76 5.28
CA ARG A 117 -12.95 0.61 4.09
C ARG A 117 -12.26 1.93 3.72
N ALA A 118 -11.22 1.83 2.92
CA ALA A 118 -10.53 2.97 2.34
C ALA A 118 -10.88 3.09 0.85
N ILE A 119 -11.15 4.32 0.41
CA ILE A 119 -11.40 4.68 -0.99
C ILE A 119 -10.23 5.53 -1.46
N SER A 120 -9.43 5.03 -2.41
CA SER A 120 -8.31 5.81 -2.96
C SER A 120 -8.82 6.88 -3.92
N LEU A 121 -8.47 8.15 -3.66
CA LEU A 121 -8.85 9.24 -4.55
C LEU A 121 -8.24 9.10 -5.94
N TYR A 122 -7.03 8.56 -6.06
CA TYR A 122 -6.39 8.30 -7.34
C TYR A 122 -7.09 7.14 -8.08
N SER A 123 -7.44 6.05 -7.39
CA SER A 123 -8.25 4.96 -7.97
C SER A 123 -9.57 5.45 -8.58
N VAL A 124 -10.26 6.39 -7.90
CA VAL A 124 -11.56 6.93 -8.34
C VAL A 124 -11.47 7.68 -9.67
N ALA A 125 -10.50 8.59 -9.81
CA ALA A 125 -10.51 9.58 -10.89
C ALA A 125 -9.27 9.63 -11.79
N TYR A 126 -8.17 8.94 -11.46
CA TYR A 126 -6.90 9.11 -12.17
C TYR A 126 -6.97 8.69 -13.64
N LYS A 127 -7.86 7.75 -13.99
CA LYS A 127 -8.18 7.40 -15.39
C LYS A 127 -8.63 8.59 -16.24
N HIS A 128 -9.18 9.65 -15.63
CA HIS A 128 -9.56 10.88 -16.33
C HIS A 128 -8.42 11.88 -16.48
N VAL A 129 -7.34 11.72 -15.68
CA VAL A 129 -6.15 12.58 -15.71
C VAL A 129 -5.10 12.03 -16.67
N ASP A 130 -4.77 10.74 -16.56
CA ASP A 130 -3.84 10.06 -17.46
C ASP A 130 -4.30 8.62 -17.75
N PRO A 131 -5.16 8.41 -18.77
CA PRO A 131 -5.70 7.08 -19.09
C PRO A 131 -4.64 6.05 -19.47
N LYS A 132 -3.43 6.48 -19.87
CA LYS A 132 -2.33 5.57 -20.25
C LYS A 132 -1.54 5.08 -19.05
N ASN A 133 -1.59 5.83 -17.94
CA ASN A 133 -0.86 5.52 -16.71
C ASN A 133 -1.80 4.89 -15.66
N ALA A 134 -3.09 5.20 -15.71
CA ALA A 134 -4.10 4.62 -14.82
C ALA A 134 -4.33 3.13 -15.11
N GLY A 135 -4.05 2.27 -14.13
CA GLY A 135 -4.28 0.83 -14.23
C GLY A 135 -3.37 0.11 -15.21
N ALA A 136 -2.22 0.69 -15.57
CA ALA A 136 -1.30 0.08 -16.53
C ALA A 136 -0.62 -1.19 -15.99
N ASP A 137 -0.43 -1.28 -14.66
CA ASP A 137 0.16 -2.43 -13.95
C ASP A 137 -0.73 -2.95 -12.81
N ASN A 138 -1.96 -2.45 -12.71
CA ASN A 138 -2.88 -2.77 -11.63
C ASN A 138 -4.35 -2.71 -12.08
N GLU A 139 -5.23 -3.41 -11.38
CA GLU A 139 -6.66 -3.47 -11.71
C GLU A 139 -7.50 -2.38 -11.01
N ARG A 140 -6.87 -1.35 -10.43
CA ARG A 140 -7.51 -0.37 -9.56
C ARG A 140 -7.53 1.04 -10.14
N ASN A 141 -7.20 1.23 -11.41
CA ASN A 141 -7.04 2.56 -12.05
C ASN A 141 -6.00 3.46 -11.35
N GLU A 142 -5.13 2.89 -10.53
CA GLU A 142 -4.08 3.63 -9.86
C GLU A 142 -2.94 3.96 -10.83
N PRO A 143 -2.16 5.03 -10.62
CA PRO A 143 -0.92 5.26 -11.36
C PRO A 143 0.09 4.13 -11.14
N MET A 144 1.03 3.95 -12.06
CA MET A 144 2.09 2.94 -11.91
C MET A 144 3.11 3.29 -10.80
N TYR A 145 3.41 4.57 -10.62
CA TYR A 145 4.53 5.01 -9.81
C TYR A 145 4.18 6.19 -8.91
N SER A 146 4.52 6.07 -7.64
CA SER A 146 4.76 7.22 -6.76
C SER A 146 6.18 7.23 -6.20
N ASN A 147 6.92 6.13 -6.31
CA ASN A 147 8.34 6.04 -5.99
C ASN A 147 9.15 5.68 -7.25
N TRP A 148 10.30 6.34 -7.39
CA TRP A 148 11.25 6.16 -8.47
C TRP A 148 12.69 6.16 -7.95
N ALA A 149 13.03 5.20 -7.09
CA ALA A 149 14.38 5.03 -6.59
C ALA A 149 15.32 4.38 -7.63
N HIS A 150 16.62 4.32 -7.30
CA HIS A 150 17.61 3.66 -8.14
C HIS A 150 17.40 2.14 -8.22
N SER A 151 17.08 1.51 -7.08
CA SER A 151 16.98 0.05 -6.93
C SER A 151 15.57 -0.49 -7.13
N TRP A 152 14.54 0.34 -6.97
CA TRP A 152 13.14 -0.10 -7.02
C TRP A 152 12.22 1.04 -7.44
N ARG A 153 11.08 0.71 -8.05
CA ARG A 153 10.07 1.67 -8.55
C ARG A 153 8.69 1.04 -8.43
N GLY A 154 7.70 1.85 -8.05
CA GLY A 154 6.31 1.42 -7.96
C GLY A 154 5.43 2.44 -7.25
N LEU A 155 4.15 2.11 -7.10
CA LEU A 155 3.20 2.93 -6.34
C LEU A 155 3.19 2.50 -4.87
N LEU A 156 3.53 3.43 -3.99
CA LEU A 156 3.57 3.23 -2.54
C LEU A 156 2.76 4.27 -1.78
N ASP A 157 2.51 5.44 -2.37
CA ASP A 157 1.87 6.57 -1.72
C ASP A 157 0.42 6.69 -2.15
N TYR A 158 -0.47 6.96 -1.19
CA TYR A 158 -1.91 7.05 -1.43
C TYR A 158 -2.55 8.21 -0.68
N ILE A 159 -3.72 8.63 -1.16
CA ILE A 159 -4.64 9.52 -0.44
C ILE A 159 -6.00 8.82 -0.40
N PHE A 160 -6.37 8.33 0.76
CA PHE A 160 -7.63 7.62 0.99
C PHE A 160 -8.66 8.50 1.69
N VAL A 161 -9.94 8.26 1.37
CA VAL A 161 -11.08 8.58 2.22
C VAL A 161 -11.44 7.33 3.01
N ILE A 162 -11.64 7.47 4.32
CA ILE A 162 -12.12 6.38 5.16
C ILE A 162 -13.65 6.43 5.22
N SER A 163 -14.28 5.33 4.82
CA SER A 163 -15.73 5.19 4.66
C SER A 163 -16.26 4.03 5.50
N SER A 164 -17.50 4.14 5.97
CA SER A 164 -18.20 3.00 6.56
C SER A 164 -18.39 1.91 5.51
N TRP A 165 -18.33 0.66 5.94
CA TRP A 165 -18.56 -0.48 5.06
C TRP A 165 -19.55 -1.44 5.72
N ASP A 166 -20.67 -1.65 5.03
CA ASP A 166 -21.62 -2.70 5.37
C ASP A 166 -21.02 -4.04 4.91
N LEU A 167 -20.84 -4.98 5.83
CA LEU A 167 -20.23 -6.29 5.59
C LEU A 167 -20.97 -7.13 4.54
N SER A 168 -22.21 -6.75 4.19
CA SER A 168 -22.97 -7.38 3.10
C SER A 168 -22.66 -6.82 1.70
N GLU A 169 -21.99 -5.67 1.60
CA GLU A 169 -21.59 -5.05 0.34
C GLU A 169 -20.26 -5.62 -0.20
N ASP A 170 -20.15 -5.76 -1.53
CA ASP A 170 -18.96 -6.28 -2.20
C ASP A 170 -18.25 -5.19 -3.04
N TYR A 171 -17.06 -4.79 -2.56
CA TYR A 171 -16.08 -3.92 -3.19
C TYR A 171 -14.77 -4.64 -3.55
N SER A 172 -14.74 -5.98 -3.53
CA SER A 172 -13.54 -6.78 -3.80
C SER A 172 -12.89 -6.44 -5.15
N LYS A 173 -13.72 -6.09 -6.14
CA LYS A 173 -13.30 -5.68 -7.50
C LYS A 173 -13.84 -4.32 -7.94
N LYS A 174 -14.68 -3.67 -7.12
CA LYS A 174 -15.33 -2.41 -7.47
C LYS A 174 -14.37 -1.25 -7.23
N ILE A 175 -14.30 -0.33 -8.19
CA ILE A 175 -13.66 0.98 -8.04
C ILE A 175 -14.77 2.00 -7.92
N ASP A 176 -14.76 2.80 -6.86
CA ASP A 176 -15.73 3.87 -6.66
C ASP A 176 -15.63 4.91 -7.79
N SER A 177 -16.76 5.48 -8.14
CA SER A 177 -16.86 6.58 -9.11
C SER A 177 -16.85 7.94 -8.42
N ILE A 178 -16.59 9.00 -9.21
CA ILE A 178 -16.65 10.39 -8.72
C ILE A 178 -18.05 10.70 -8.17
N ASP A 179 -19.10 10.21 -8.84
CA ASP A 179 -20.49 10.42 -8.40
C ASP A 179 -20.81 9.65 -7.12
N GLU A 180 -20.32 8.41 -6.97
CA GLU A 180 -20.48 7.66 -5.72
C GLU A 180 -19.79 8.39 -4.56
N LEU A 181 -18.53 8.79 -4.73
CA LEU A 181 -17.79 9.55 -3.71
C LEU A 181 -18.54 10.83 -3.28
N ALA A 182 -19.09 11.58 -4.25
CA ALA A 182 -19.86 12.79 -3.96
C ALA A 182 -21.17 12.51 -3.24
N ASN A 183 -21.87 11.44 -3.59
CA ASN A 183 -23.20 11.14 -3.06
C ASN A 183 -23.18 10.35 -1.74
N THR A 184 -22.15 9.53 -1.50
CA THR A 184 -22.06 8.70 -0.29
C THR A 184 -21.14 9.31 0.75
N GLU A 185 -20.02 9.90 0.33
CA GLU A 185 -19.01 10.45 1.25
C GLU A 185 -19.10 11.97 1.43
N ASN A 186 -20.03 12.65 0.72
CA ASN A 186 -20.13 14.11 0.67
C ASN A 186 -18.79 14.79 0.30
N ILE A 187 -17.99 14.13 -0.54
CA ILE A 187 -16.70 14.65 -1.01
C ILE A 187 -16.74 14.68 -2.54
N ARG A 188 -16.58 15.86 -3.13
CA ARG A 188 -16.38 15.98 -4.57
C ARG A 188 -14.90 16.10 -4.89
N LEU A 189 -14.36 15.13 -5.62
CA LEU A 189 -13.00 15.18 -6.15
C LEU A 189 -12.97 16.00 -7.45
N THR A 190 -12.30 17.14 -7.46
CA THR A 190 -12.29 18.08 -8.59
C THR A 190 -11.02 17.98 -9.43
N LYS A 191 -9.86 17.73 -8.81
CA LYS A 191 -8.58 17.59 -9.52
C LYS A 191 -7.65 16.59 -8.85
N LEU A 192 -6.79 15.95 -9.64
CA LEU A 192 -5.63 15.19 -9.19
C LEU A 192 -4.38 15.69 -9.91
N LEU A 193 -3.24 15.67 -9.23
CA LEU A 193 -1.95 15.91 -9.87
C LEU A 193 -1.52 14.69 -10.70
N ARG A 194 -1.20 14.91 -11.98
CA ARG A 194 -0.63 13.87 -12.85
C ARG A 194 0.75 13.46 -12.38
N LEU A 195 0.99 12.16 -12.24
CA LEU A 195 2.29 11.59 -11.93
C LEU A 195 3.10 11.33 -13.21
N PRO A 196 4.43 11.46 -13.17
CA PRO A 196 5.27 11.22 -14.34
C PRO A 196 5.18 9.75 -14.78
N ARG A 197 5.29 9.52 -16.09
CA ARG A 197 5.46 8.19 -16.66
C ARG A 197 6.94 7.83 -16.76
N GLY A 198 7.24 6.55 -16.93
CA GLY A 198 8.62 6.08 -17.00
C GLY A 198 9.42 6.73 -18.13
N GLU A 199 8.81 6.97 -19.29
CA GLU A 199 9.49 7.65 -20.41
C GLU A 199 9.84 9.13 -20.14
N GLU A 200 9.25 9.72 -19.10
CA GLU A 200 9.45 11.13 -18.72
C GLU A 200 10.59 11.29 -17.69
N MET A 201 11.13 10.17 -17.17
CA MET A 201 12.15 10.16 -16.13
C MET A 201 13.59 10.31 -16.64
N GLY A 202 13.77 10.33 -17.97
CA GLY A 202 15.06 10.43 -18.63
C GLY A 202 15.73 9.08 -18.90
N GLU A 203 16.94 9.13 -19.46
CA GLU A 203 17.74 7.93 -19.75
C GLU A 203 18.26 7.28 -18.46
N GLU A 204 18.42 5.95 -18.47
CA GLU A 204 19.00 5.23 -17.35
C GLU A 204 20.51 5.50 -17.20
N PRO A 205 21.03 5.64 -15.97
CA PRO A 205 20.34 5.50 -14.69
C PRO A 205 19.46 6.73 -14.35
N SER A 206 18.18 6.48 -14.10
CA SER A 206 17.15 7.50 -13.93
C SER A 206 16.50 7.51 -12.54
N GLY A 207 17.10 6.88 -11.53
CA GLY A 207 16.63 6.93 -10.12
C GLY A 207 16.74 8.31 -9.47
N GLN A 208 15.70 8.73 -8.77
CA GLN A 208 15.62 9.97 -7.99
C GLN A 208 16.12 9.72 -6.54
N PRO A 209 16.42 10.76 -5.73
CA PRO A 209 16.45 12.18 -6.07
C PRO A 209 17.62 12.57 -6.98
N ARG A 210 17.47 13.65 -7.75
CA ARG A 210 18.55 14.24 -8.56
C ARG A 210 18.54 15.77 -8.55
N LEU A 211 19.75 16.33 -8.60
CA LEU A 211 19.94 17.78 -8.71
C LEU A 211 19.26 18.32 -9.99
N GLY A 212 18.45 19.37 -9.84
CA GLY A 212 17.70 19.98 -10.95
C GLY A 212 16.47 19.18 -11.39
N GLN A 213 16.11 18.12 -10.67
CA GLN A 213 14.90 17.33 -10.91
C GLN A 213 14.08 17.21 -9.61
N TYR A 214 13.78 15.99 -9.17
CA TYR A 214 13.00 15.74 -7.96
C TYR A 214 13.91 15.66 -6.73
N PRO A 215 13.58 16.36 -5.62
CA PRO A 215 14.38 16.34 -4.39
C PRO A 215 14.09 15.13 -3.50
N SER A 216 13.17 14.26 -3.90
CA SER A 216 12.86 12.96 -3.27
C SER A 216 12.72 11.91 -4.37
N ASP A 217 12.93 10.65 -4.00
CA ASP A 217 12.57 9.49 -4.81
C ASP A 217 11.06 9.20 -4.82
N HIS A 218 10.29 9.80 -3.90
CA HIS A 218 8.84 9.82 -3.93
C HIS A 218 8.30 11.06 -4.66
N PHE A 219 7.27 10.87 -5.47
CA PHE A 219 6.49 11.91 -6.12
C PHE A 219 5.35 12.35 -5.21
N CYS A 220 5.18 13.67 -5.10
CA CYS A 220 4.07 14.24 -4.35
C CYS A 220 2.73 13.88 -5.01
N LEU A 221 1.83 13.24 -4.27
CA LEU A 221 0.43 13.13 -4.63
C LEU A 221 -0.32 14.38 -4.16
N MET A 222 -1.26 14.86 -4.97
CA MET A 222 -2.14 15.97 -4.58
C MET A 222 -3.55 15.74 -5.13
N ALA A 223 -4.54 16.02 -4.30
CA ALA A 223 -5.95 16.00 -4.66
C ALA A 223 -6.60 17.34 -4.26
N GLU A 224 -7.41 17.89 -5.14
CA GLU A 224 -8.31 19.02 -4.84
C GLU A 224 -9.71 18.45 -4.59
N VAL A 225 -10.26 18.73 -3.41
CA VAL A 225 -11.58 18.23 -2.99
C VAL A 225 -12.47 19.36 -2.49
N GLU A 226 -13.77 19.26 -2.77
CA GLU A 226 -14.81 20.06 -2.13
C GLU A 226 -15.54 19.20 -1.10
N LEU A 227 -15.74 19.76 0.09
CA LEU A 227 -16.52 19.15 1.17
C LEU A 227 -17.97 19.66 1.04
N LEU A 228 -18.93 18.76 0.88
CA LEU A 228 -20.34 19.08 0.55
C LEU A 228 -21.25 19.19 1.78
#